data_AF-A0A3P7N9R8-F1
#
_entry.id   AF-A0A3P7N9R8-F1
#
_cell.length_a   1.000
_cell.length_b   1.000
_cell.length_c   1.000
_cell.angle_alpha   90.00
_cell.angle_beta   90.00
_cell.angle_gamma   90.00
#
_symmetry.space_group_name_H-M   'P 1'
#
loop_
_entity.id
_entity.type
_entity.pdbx_description
1 polymer ?
#
loop_
_entity_poly.entity_id
_entity_poly.type
_entity_poly.pdbx_seq_one_letter_code
_entity_poly.pdbx_strand_id
1 'polypeptide(L)'
;MQVVGIDAEAKRVRYVNKTSNEVKDLDYDILLNAAPIDLLVKETKICPEINVDHNKVFIVGVGLEKPMTEFVEKFTWLYFPDPNVPFFRVTILSRYGEVTPDSNKYWSVMCECARPIDDPVSLL
;
A
#
# COMPACT_ATOMS: atom_id res chain seq x y z
N MET A 1 -6.15 -15.92 -7.00
CA MET A 1 -7.56 -15.73 -6.62
C MET A 1 -7.83 -14.26 -6.43
N GLN A 2 -8.98 -13.76 -6.89
CA GLN A 2 -9.48 -12.41 -6.64
C GLN A 2 -10.98 -12.50 -6.35
N VAL A 3 -11.43 -12.02 -5.19
CA VAL A 3 -12.85 -12.01 -4.84
C VAL A 3 -13.58 -10.97 -5.68
N VAL A 4 -14.77 -11.33 -6.18
CA VAL A 4 -15.62 -10.49 -7.06
C VAL A 4 -17.10 -10.50 -6.64
N GLY A 5 -17.41 -11.08 -5.48
CA GLY A 5 -18.74 -11.09 -4.92
C GLY A 5 -18.79 -11.93 -3.64
N ILE A 6 -19.62 -11.50 -2.69
CA ILE A 6 -19.83 -12.25 -1.45
C ILE A 6 -21.33 -12.29 -1.18
N ASP A 7 -21.89 -13.50 -1.15
CA ASP A 7 -23.25 -13.72 -0.68
C ASP A 7 -23.18 -14.04 0.83
N ALA A 8 -23.56 -13.07 1.65
CA ALA A 8 -23.53 -13.20 3.10
C ALA A 8 -24.63 -14.12 3.64
N GLU A 9 -25.77 -14.22 2.94
CA GLU A 9 -26.92 -15.03 3.34
C GLU A 9 -26.68 -16.51 3.02
N ALA A 10 -26.25 -16.79 1.77
CA ALA A 10 -25.88 -18.14 1.34
C ALA A 10 -24.50 -18.59 1.86
N LYS A 11 -23.78 -17.71 2.55
CA LYS A 11 -22.40 -17.90 3.00
C LYS A 11 -21.46 -18.41 1.91
N ARG A 12 -21.39 -17.65 0.81
CA ARG A 12 -20.62 -18.02 -0.38
C ARG A 12 -19.76 -16.86 -0.87
N VAL A 13 -18.51 -17.12 -1.23
CA VAL A 13 -17.60 -16.18 -1.88
C VAL A 13 -17.43 -16.57 -3.34
N ARG A 14 -17.62 -15.61 -4.25
CA ARG A 14 -17.29 -15.76 -5.66
C ARG A 14 -15.93 -15.15 -5.93
N TYR A 15 -15.07 -15.89 -6.64
CA TYR A 15 -13.74 -15.42 -6.99
C TYR A 15 -13.33 -15.81 -8.41
N VAL A 16 -12.44 -15.01 -8.99
CA VAL A 16 -11.77 -15.30 -10.25
C VAL A 16 -10.41 -15.94 -9.96
N ASN A 17 -10.16 -17.09 -10.58
CA ASN A 17 -8.82 -17.66 -10.61
C ASN A 17 -7.95 -16.88 -11.60
N LYS A 18 -6.93 -16.16 -11.10
CA LYS A 18 -6.07 -15.30 -11.92
C LYS A 18 -5.31 -16.05 -13.03
N THR A 19 -5.12 -17.36 -12.91
CA THR A 19 -4.38 -18.16 -13.90
C THR A 19 -5.28 -18.69 -15.00
N SER A 20 -6.47 -19.20 -14.67
CA SER A 20 -7.41 -19.78 -15.65
C SER A 20 -8.50 -18.81 -16.10
N ASN A 21 -8.60 -17.64 -15.46
CA ASN A 21 -9.69 -16.68 -15.59
C ASN A 21 -11.10 -17.27 -15.33
N GLU A 22 -11.15 -18.42 -14.66
CA GLU A 22 -12.39 -19.12 -14.32
C GLU A 22 -13.03 -18.49 -13.08
N VAL A 23 -14.35 -18.36 -13.09
CA VAL A 23 -15.14 -17.92 -11.94
C VAL A 23 -15.54 -19.14 -11.14
N LYS A 24 -15.24 -19.13 -9.84
CA LYS A 24 -15.60 -20.20 -8.90
C LYS A 24 -16.31 -19.62 -7.69
N ASP A 25 -17.14 -20.46 -7.09
CA ASP A 25 -17.80 -20.18 -5.82
C ASP A 25 -17.17 -21.06 -4.72
N LEU A 26 -17.08 -20.52 -3.51
CA LEU A 26 -16.58 -21.20 -2.31
C LEU A 26 -17.51 -20.93 -1.13
N ASP A 27 -18.06 -21.99 -0.55
CA ASP A 27 -18.89 -21.90 0.66
C ASP A 27 -18.02 -21.73 1.90
N TYR A 28 -18.53 -21.04 2.92
CA TYR A 28 -17.84 -20.82 4.18
C TYR A 28 -18.78 -20.94 5.39
N ASP A 29 -18.25 -21.29 6.55
CA ASP A 29 -18.99 -21.19 7.82
C ASP A 29 -18.80 -19.83 8.49
N ILE A 30 -17.55 -19.35 8.47
CA ILE A 30 -17.07 -18.09 9.04
C ILE A 30 -16.20 -17.40 7.99
N LEU A 31 -16.46 -16.10 7.75
CA LEU A 31 -15.66 -15.27 6.87
C LEU A 31 -14.74 -14.35 7.68
N LEU A 32 -13.42 -14.54 7.55
CA LEU A 32 -12.42 -13.62 8.07
C LEU A 32 -12.01 -12.66 6.95
N ASN A 33 -12.51 -11.42 7.00
CA ASN A 33 -12.20 -10.40 6.00
C ASN A 33 -11.08 -9.45 6.46
N ALA A 34 -10.03 -9.31 5.65
CA ALA A 34 -8.96 -8.33 5.83
C ALA A 34 -8.94 -7.26 4.72
N ALA A 35 -9.89 -7.30 3.78
CA ALA A 35 -10.07 -6.23 2.80
C ALA A 35 -10.66 -4.98 3.46
N PRO A 36 -10.49 -3.79 2.87
CA PRO A 36 -11.17 -2.57 3.29
C PRO A 36 -12.67 -2.78 3.51
N ILE A 37 -13.19 -2.16 4.57
CA ILE A 37 -14.57 -2.40 5.04
C ILE A 37 -15.62 -1.88 4.05
N ASP A 38 -15.34 -0.78 3.38
CA ASP A 38 -16.14 -0.21 2.29
C ASP A 38 -16.27 -1.19 1.12
N LEU A 39 -15.18 -1.89 0.76
CA LEU A 39 -15.22 -2.94 -0.25
C LEU A 39 -16.03 -4.15 0.23
N LEU A 40 -15.88 -4.59 1.49
CA LEU A 40 -16.69 -5.68 2.02
C LEU A 40 -18.20 -5.35 1.95
N VAL A 41 -18.59 -4.15 2.38
CA VAL A 41 -19.98 -3.67 2.31
C VAL A 41 -20.48 -3.64 0.87
N LYS A 42 -19.67 -3.15 -0.07
CA LYS A 42 -20.01 -3.12 -1.50
C LYS A 42 -20.25 -4.51 -2.09
N GLU A 43 -19.37 -5.47 -1.76
CA GLU A 43 -19.45 -6.84 -2.29
C GLU A 43 -20.57 -7.67 -1.65
N THR A 44 -20.93 -7.38 -0.40
CA THR A 44 -21.95 -8.12 0.35
C THR A 44 -23.34 -7.50 0.32
N LYS A 45 -23.43 -6.17 0.13
CA LYS A 45 -24.67 -5.37 0.20
C LYS A 45 -25.47 -5.59 1.50
N ILE A 46 -24.81 -5.97 2.59
CA ILE A 46 -25.46 -6.27 3.87
C ILE A 46 -26.06 -5.02 4.53
N CYS A 47 -25.58 -3.84 4.15
CA CYS A 47 -26.05 -2.54 4.59
C CYS A 47 -25.85 -1.52 3.47
N PRO A 48 -26.39 -0.29 3.60
CA PRO A 48 -26.10 0.79 2.67
C PRO A 48 -24.59 1.07 2.57
N GLU A 49 -24.14 1.50 1.40
CA GLU A 49 -22.73 1.83 1.17
C GLU A 49 -22.24 2.87 2.18
N ILE A 50 -21.05 2.62 2.73
CA ILE A 50 -20.40 3.49 3.70
C ILE A 50 -19.32 4.31 3.01
N ASN A 51 -19.23 5.59 3.36
CA ASN A 51 -18.17 6.47 2.90
C ASN A 51 -17.15 6.67 4.03
N VAL A 52 -15.97 6.08 3.88
CA VAL A 52 -14.89 6.13 4.89
C VAL A 52 -13.76 7.01 4.37
N ASP A 53 -13.44 8.07 5.11
CA ASP A 53 -12.31 8.94 4.81
C ASP A 53 -10.99 8.15 4.92
N HIS A 54 -10.19 8.22 3.87
CA HIS A 54 -8.86 7.66 3.83
C HIS A 54 -7.98 8.48 2.88
N ASN A 55 -6.67 8.39 3.06
CA ASN A 55 -5.69 8.98 2.18
C ASN A 55 -5.10 7.93 1.24
N LYS A 56 -4.44 8.39 0.19
CA LYS A 56 -3.47 7.58 -0.55
C LYS A 56 -2.06 8.02 -0.21
N VAL A 57 -1.11 7.09 -0.32
CA VAL A 57 0.30 7.37 -0.06
C VAL A 57 1.11 6.95 -1.28
N PHE A 58 1.87 7.89 -1.84
CA PHE A 58 2.88 7.57 -2.83
C PHE A 58 4.17 7.17 -2.13
N ILE A 59 4.69 6.01 -2.50
CA ILE A 59 5.97 5.50 -2.02
C ILE A 59 7.01 5.71 -3.12
N VAL A 60 8.00 6.56 -2.86
CA VAL A 60 9.04 6.89 -3.83
C VAL A 60 10.38 6.40 -3.30
N GLY A 61 10.96 5.40 -3.97
CA GLY A 61 12.30 4.90 -3.67
C GLY A 61 13.35 5.65 -4.48
N VAL A 62 14.42 6.11 -3.83
CA VAL A 62 15.57 6.75 -4.48
C VAL A 62 16.83 5.99 -4.08
N GLY A 63 17.53 5.44 -5.08
CA GLY A 63 18.84 4.84 -4.90
C GLY A 63 19.93 5.90 -5.12
N LEU A 64 20.95 5.88 -4.27
CA LEU A 64 22.06 6.82 -4.30
C LEU A 64 23.39 6.08 -4.22
N GLU A 65 24.43 6.63 -4.83
CA GLU A 65 25.80 6.16 -4.63
C GLU A 65 26.33 6.58 -3.25
N LYS A 66 27.18 5.74 -2.67
CA LYS A 66 27.95 6.06 -1.47
C LYS A 66 29.03 7.11 -1.80
N PRO A 67 29.52 7.85 -0.78
CA PRO A 67 29.22 7.72 0.65
C PRO A 67 27.89 8.37 1.05
N MET A 68 27.33 7.90 2.16
CA MET A 68 26.33 8.67 2.90
C MET A 68 27.04 9.85 3.59
N THR A 69 26.33 10.95 3.82
CA THR A 69 26.88 12.00 4.68
C THR A 69 26.84 11.55 6.14
N GLU A 70 27.83 11.96 6.95
CA GLU A 70 27.87 11.64 8.39
C GLU A 70 26.60 12.04 9.14
N PHE A 71 25.88 13.05 8.62
CA PHE A 71 24.58 13.44 9.15
C PHE A 71 23.55 12.32 8.97
N VAL A 72 23.37 11.81 7.75
CA VAL A 72 22.30 10.86 7.42
C VAL A 72 22.57 9.48 8.02
N GLU A 73 23.83 9.07 8.18
CA GLU A 73 24.21 7.75 8.73
C GLU A 73 23.64 7.46 10.13
N LYS A 74 23.34 8.50 10.89
CA LYS A 74 22.82 8.44 12.27
C LYS A 74 21.34 8.08 12.33
N PHE A 75 20.62 8.14 11.20
CA PHE A 75 19.17 8.01 11.17
C PHE A 75 18.71 6.75 10.44
N THR A 76 17.56 6.23 10.88
CA THR A 76 16.80 5.16 10.22
C THR A 76 15.57 5.74 9.50
N TRP A 77 14.96 6.78 10.06
CA TRP A 77 13.93 7.60 9.40
C TRP A 77 13.95 9.03 9.94
N LEU A 78 13.30 9.93 9.20
CA LEU A 78 13.20 11.36 9.47
C LEU A 78 11.77 11.84 9.16
N TYR A 79 11.27 12.78 9.96
CA TYR A 79 9.99 13.45 9.72
C TYR A 79 10.23 14.87 9.20
N PHE A 80 9.40 15.29 8.25
CA PHE A 80 9.50 16.59 7.59
C PHE A 80 8.16 17.32 7.70
N PRO A 81 8.05 18.31 8.60
CA PRO A 81 6.85 19.13 8.71
C PRO A 81 6.82 20.29 7.70
N ASP A 82 7.91 20.50 6.94
CA ASP A 82 8.04 21.60 5.97
C ASP A 82 7.09 21.38 4.78
N PRO A 83 6.14 22.28 4.50
CA PRO A 83 5.20 22.14 3.39
C PRO A 83 5.86 22.25 2.00
N ASN A 84 7.13 22.66 1.91
CA ASN A 84 7.86 22.75 0.64
C ASN A 84 8.37 21.41 0.14
N VAL A 85 8.34 20.35 0.96
CA VAL A 85 8.69 18.99 0.53
C VAL A 85 7.42 18.12 0.41
N PRO A 86 7.34 17.22 -0.58
CA PRO A 86 6.12 16.47 -0.85
C PRO A 86 5.92 15.25 0.07
N PHE A 87 6.90 14.92 0.91
CA PHE A 87 6.91 13.77 1.80
C PHE A 87 6.84 14.20 3.26
N PHE A 88 6.08 13.47 4.07
CA PHE A 88 6.04 13.68 5.52
C PHE A 88 7.10 12.84 6.24
N ARG A 89 7.54 11.74 5.62
CA ARG A 89 8.54 10.82 6.17
C ARG A 89 9.51 10.34 5.10
N VAL A 90 10.78 10.25 5.47
CA VAL A 90 11.83 9.57 4.69
C VAL A 90 12.44 8.49 5.54
N THR A 91 12.49 7.27 5.02
CA THR A 91 13.16 6.13 5.64
C THR A 91 14.47 5.86 4.93
N ILE A 92 15.57 5.72 5.65
CA ILE A 92 16.86 5.30 5.09
C ILE A 92 16.83 3.78 4.96
N LEU A 93 16.19 3.30 3.89
CA LEU A 93 15.79 1.90 3.74
C LEU A 93 17.01 0.96 3.77
N SER A 94 18.14 1.38 3.21
CA SER A 94 19.41 0.61 3.24
C SER A 94 20.01 0.41 4.63
N ARG A 95 19.48 1.05 5.69
CA ARG A 95 19.88 0.78 7.08
C ARG A 95 19.21 -0.46 7.67
N TYR A 96 18.16 -0.97 7.03
CA TYR A 96 17.40 -2.13 7.49
C TYR A 96 17.90 -3.46 6.90
N GLY A 97 18.91 -3.44 6.03
CA GLY A 97 19.52 -4.64 5.46
C GLY A 97 20.03 -4.42 4.04
N GLU A 98 20.32 -5.52 3.35
CA GLU A 98 20.79 -5.52 1.96
C GLU A 98 19.62 -5.34 0.99
N VAL A 99 19.14 -4.10 0.87
CA VAL A 99 17.99 -3.71 0.02
C VAL A 99 18.43 -2.90 -1.20
N THR A 100 19.70 -2.97 -1.56
CA THR A 100 20.28 -2.33 -2.75
C THR A 100 21.01 -3.38 -3.60
N PRO A 101 21.20 -3.17 -4.92
CA PRO A 101 21.91 -4.14 -5.76
C PRO A 101 23.35 -4.44 -5.34
N ASP A 102 24.05 -3.45 -4.74
CA ASP A 102 25.39 -3.61 -4.15
C ASP A 102 25.53 -2.66 -2.96
N SER A 103 25.39 -3.20 -1.74
CA SER A 103 25.43 -2.44 -0.48
C SER A 103 26.79 -1.80 -0.19
N ASN A 104 27.85 -2.16 -0.91
CA ASN A 104 29.15 -1.49 -0.80
C ASN A 104 29.23 -0.22 -1.67
N LYS A 105 28.40 -0.09 -2.69
CA LYS A 105 28.40 1.04 -3.64
C LYS A 105 27.21 1.96 -3.50
N TYR A 106 26.07 1.44 -3.05
CA TYR A 106 24.82 2.17 -3.04
C TYR A 106 24.18 2.19 -1.65
N TRP A 107 23.26 3.13 -1.47
CA TRP A 107 22.34 3.24 -0.35
C TRP A 107 20.99 3.72 -0.88
N SER A 108 19.94 3.70 -0.07
CA SER A 108 18.60 4.07 -0.53
C SER A 108 17.79 4.77 0.52
N VAL A 109 16.91 5.65 0.04
CA VAL A 109 15.85 6.27 0.81
C VAL A 109 14.49 5.94 0.22
N MET A 110 13.48 5.91 1.08
CA MET A 110 12.08 5.72 0.72
C MET A 110 11.27 6.88 1.28
N CYS A 111 10.68 7.68 0.41
CA CYS A 111 9.85 8.81 0.76
C CYS A 111 8.38 8.42 0.75
N GLU A 112 7.64 8.89 1.74
CA GLU A 112 6.19 8.68 1.88
C GLU A 112 5.46 10.01 1.72
N CYS A 113 4.64 10.10 0.67
CA CYS A 113 3.91 11.30 0.30
C CYS A 113 2.40 11.05 0.43
N ALA A 114 1.79 11.50 1.52
CA ALA A 114 0.35 11.39 1.72
C ALA A 114 -0.40 12.42 0.89
N ARG A 115 -1.45 11.99 0.19
CA ARG A 115 -2.34 12.84 -0.62
C ARG A 115 -3.81 12.50 -0.35
N PRO A 116 -4.72 13.46 -0.53
CA PRO A 116 -6.16 13.17 -0.63
C PRO A 116 -6.44 12.09 -1.68
N ILE A 117 -7.46 11.26 -1.46
CA ILE A 117 -7.77 10.14 -2.36
C ILE A 117 -8.10 10.60 -3.78
N ASP A 118 -8.70 11.79 -3.90
CA ASP A 118 -9.15 12.45 -5.12
C ASP A 118 -8.09 13.33 -5.81
N ASP A 119 -6.89 13.50 -5.22
CA ASP A 119 -5.80 14.29 -5.82
C ASP A 119 -5.36 13.70 -7.17
N PRO A 120 -5.50 14.37 -8.32
CA PRO A 120 -5.22 13.77 -9.62
C PRO A 120 -3.73 13.41 -9.77
N VAL A 121 -3.45 12.25 -10.38
CA VAL A 121 -2.07 11.87 -10.75
C VAL A 121 -1.79 12.41 -12.14
N SER A 122 -1.18 13.59 -12.23
CA SER A 122 -0.62 14.10 -13.50
C SER A 122 0.79 13.54 -13.69
N LEU A 123 1.01 12.84 -14.80
CA LEU A 123 2.38 12.62 -15.30
C LEU A 123 2.87 13.96 -15.88
N LEU A 124 4.07 14.38 -15.47
CA LEU A 124 4.79 15.48 -16.11
C LEU A 124 5.08 15.14 -17.58
#